data_AF-A0A1J3F2F5-F1
#
_entry.id   AF-A0A1J3F2F5-F1
#
_cell.length_a   1.000
_cell.length_b   1.000
_cell.length_c   1.000
_cell.angle_alpha   90.00
_cell.angle_beta   90.00
_cell.angle_gamma   90.00
#
_symmetry.space_group_name_H-M   'P 1'
#
loop_
_entity.id
_entity.type
_entity.pdbx_description
1 polymer ?
#
loop_
_entity_poly.entity_id
_entity_poly.type
_entity_poly.pdbx_seq_one_letter_code
_entity_poly.pdbx_strand_id
1 'polypeptide(L)'
;SSHFHKNLMHYLCWILSEKTPEVLDFAEDLFSLEPATKIQPKFLADEMQAINKGLGNVVEELSSSEEDGSISSNFNEIVKEFLHYAEAEVRSLASFFSEVGRNVDSLIRYFGEDPAKYHFEKVVSTLLDFVRLFNGAHEENRKQVEAEVKKNAEKEKTKTK
;
A
#
# COMPACT_ATOMS: atom_id res chain seq x y z
N SER A 1 3.15 30.46 25.99
CA SER A 1 3.44 29.64 24.79
C SER A 1 3.96 28.23 25.14
N SER A 2 4.50 27.96 26.33
CA SER A 2 5.11 26.66 26.67
C SER A 2 4.17 25.48 27.01
N HIS A 3 2.86 25.57 26.75
CA HIS A 3 1.88 24.57 27.22
C HIS A 3 1.44 23.51 26.18
N PHE A 4 1.90 23.59 24.93
CA PHE A 4 1.31 22.85 23.81
C PHE A 4 2.11 21.66 23.28
N HIS A 5 3.27 21.32 23.84
CA HIS A 5 4.17 20.35 23.18
C HIS A 5 4.54 19.20 24.11
N LYS A 6 3.64 18.21 24.21
CA LYS A 6 3.86 16.97 24.96
C LYS A 6 5.03 16.15 24.41
N ASN A 7 5.26 16.20 23.09
CA ASN A 7 6.38 15.58 22.39
C ASN A 7 6.61 16.26 21.02
N LEU A 8 7.61 15.79 20.26
CA LEU A 8 7.95 16.35 18.94
C LEU A 8 6.82 16.25 17.90
N MET A 9 6.00 15.20 17.91
CA MET A 9 4.87 15.07 16.98
C MET A 9 3.79 16.13 17.23
N HIS A 10 3.47 16.41 18.49
CA HIS A 10 2.55 17.50 18.84
C HIS A 10 3.10 18.86 18.43
N TYR A 11 4.40 19.07 18.61
CA TYR A 11 5.06 20.30 18.15
C TYR A 11 4.99 20.45 16.63
N LEU A 12 5.27 19.38 15.88
CA LEU A 12 5.15 19.38 14.42
C LEU A 12 3.72 19.71 13.97
N CYS A 13 2.72 19.03 14.52
CA CYS A 13 1.31 19.27 14.19
C CYS A 13 0.89 20.72 14.49
N TRP A 14 1.39 21.31 15.58
CA TRP A 14 1.13 22.71 15.92
C TRP A 14 1.81 23.68 14.94
N ILE A 15 3.07 23.46 14.61
CA ILE A 15 3.77 24.32 13.63
C ILE A 15 3.06 24.26 12.28
N LEU A 16 2.62 23.07 11.85
CA LEU A 16 1.88 22.92 10.59
C LEU A 16 0.52 23.62 10.67
N SER A 17 -0.22 23.53 11.78
CA SER A 17 -1.49 24.26 11.91
C SER A 17 -1.33 25.79 11.84
N GLU A 18 -0.20 26.32 12.32
CA GLU A 18 0.07 27.76 12.28
C GLU A 18 0.61 28.24 10.93
N LYS A 19 1.34 27.39 10.19
CA LYS A 19 2.09 27.81 9.00
C LYS A 19 1.54 27.29 7.68
N THR A 20 1.07 26.06 7.67
CA THR A 20 0.65 25.32 6.47
C THR A 20 -0.47 24.34 6.84
N PRO A 21 -1.66 24.81 7.24
CA PRO A 21 -2.74 23.94 7.69
C PRO A 21 -3.27 23.00 6.61
N GLU A 22 -3.05 23.32 5.33
CA GLU A 22 -3.45 22.54 4.15
C GLU A 22 -2.75 21.17 4.01
N VAL A 23 -1.75 20.87 4.84
CA VAL A 23 -1.10 19.55 4.85
C VAL A 23 -1.52 18.70 6.04
N LEU A 24 -2.43 19.17 6.90
CA LEU A 24 -2.85 18.44 8.09
C LEU A 24 -3.75 17.24 7.78
N ASP A 25 -4.42 17.26 6.63
CA ASP A 25 -5.33 16.23 6.12
C ASP A 25 -4.67 15.29 5.10
N PHE A 26 -3.34 15.34 4.92
CA PHE A 26 -2.60 14.51 3.95
C PHE A 26 -2.89 13.00 4.08
N ALA A 27 -3.32 12.54 5.26
CA ALA A 27 -3.70 11.15 5.50
C ALA A 27 -4.90 10.71 4.64
N GLU A 28 -5.76 11.64 4.21
CA GLU A 28 -6.91 11.37 3.34
C GLU A 28 -6.47 10.89 1.95
N ASP A 29 -5.33 11.40 1.44
CA ASP A 29 -4.72 10.96 0.19
C ASP A 29 -4.09 9.56 0.29
N LEU A 30 -3.92 9.04 1.51
CA LEU A 30 -3.28 7.76 1.81
C LEU A 30 -4.28 6.67 2.19
N PHE A 31 -5.52 6.73 1.71
CA PHE A 31 -6.59 5.76 2.04
C PHE A 31 -6.22 4.28 1.77
N SER A 32 -5.34 4.02 0.79
CA SER A 32 -4.87 2.66 0.47
C SER A 32 -3.73 2.15 1.35
N LEU A 33 -3.19 2.99 2.24
CA LEU A 33 -2.01 2.66 3.04
C LEU A 33 -2.25 1.49 3.99
N GLU A 34 -3.37 1.50 4.72
CA GLU A 34 -3.69 0.40 5.63
C GLU A 34 -3.96 -0.93 4.89
N PRO A 35 -4.76 -0.98 3.80
CA PRO A 35 -4.82 -2.15 2.94
C PRO A 35 -3.45 -2.61 2.42
N ALA A 36 -2.58 -1.68 2.02
CA ALA A 36 -1.26 -2.00 1.50
C ALA A 36 -0.38 -2.74 2.51
N THR A 37 -0.53 -2.48 3.82
CA THR A 37 0.21 -3.23 4.86
C THR A 37 -0.12 -4.73 4.92
N LYS A 38 -1.24 -5.14 4.32
CA LYS A 38 -1.68 -6.54 4.28
C LYS A 38 -1.18 -7.28 3.05
N ILE A 39 -0.62 -6.57 2.08
CA ILE A 39 -0.05 -7.16 0.86
C ILE A 39 1.27 -7.82 1.21
N GLN A 40 1.47 -9.04 0.71
CA GLN A 40 2.72 -9.78 0.82
C GLN A 40 3.26 -10.02 -0.58
N PRO A 41 4.22 -9.22 -1.08
CA PRO A 41 4.79 -9.37 -2.42
C PRO A 41 5.34 -10.77 -2.69
N LYS A 42 5.79 -11.48 -1.64
CA LYS A 42 6.20 -12.88 -1.74
C LYS A 42 5.07 -13.78 -2.25
N PHE A 43 3.86 -13.67 -1.70
CA PHE A 43 2.73 -14.47 -2.18
C PHE A 43 2.36 -14.13 -3.61
N LEU A 44 2.42 -12.85 -4.00
CA LEU A 44 2.20 -12.47 -5.40
C LEU A 44 3.25 -13.10 -6.33
N ALA A 45 4.51 -13.17 -5.91
CA ALA A 45 5.57 -13.83 -6.66
C ALA A 45 5.35 -15.35 -6.77
N ASP A 46 4.97 -15.99 -5.66
CA ASP A 46 4.70 -17.43 -5.61
C ASP A 46 3.50 -17.79 -6.52
N GLU A 47 2.43 -17.00 -6.52
CA GLU A 47 1.27 -17.16 -7.40
C GLU A 47 1.64 -16.97 -8.89
N MET A 48 2.43 -15.93 -9.20
CA MET A 48 2.90 -15.69 -10.58
C MET A 48 3.76 -16.87 -11.08
N GLN A 49 4.60 -17.43 -10.20
CA GLN A 49 5.39 -18.62 -10.53
C GLN A 49 4.49 -19.84 -10.76
N ALA A 50 3.48 -20.06 -9.91
CA ALA A 50 2.54 -21.17 -10.04
C ALA A 50 1.76 -21.10 -11.36
N ILE A 51 1.29 -19.91 -11.75
CA ILE A 51 0.58 -19.68 -13.01
C ILE A 51 1.49 -20.00 -14.21
N ASN A 52 2.72 -19.47 -14.23
CA ASN A 52 3.67 -19.75 -15.30
C ASN A 52 4.00 -21.24 -15.42
N LYS A 53 4.18 -21.91 -14.29
CA LYS A 53 4.42 -23.36 -14.26
C LYS A 53 3.23 -24.14 -14.79
N GLY A 54 2.01 -23.78 -14.35
CA GLY A 54 0.78 -24.41 -14.83
C GLY A 54 0.63 -24.29 -16.34
N LEU A 55 0.87 -23.10 -16.89
CA LEU A 55 0.84 -22.88 -18.34
C LEU A 55 1.91 -23.72 -19.06
N GLY A 56 3.14 -23.76 -18.54
CA GLY A 56 4.21 -24.59 -19.09
C GLY A 56 3.85 -26.07 -19.14
N ASN A 57 3.23 -26.60 -18.08
CA ASN A 57 2.75 -27.99 -18.07
C ASN A 57 1.70 -28.27 -19.14
N VAL A 58 0.80 -27.31 -19.42
CA VAL A 58 -0.22 -27.48 -20.48
C VAL A 58 0.43 -27.51 -21.87
N VAL A 59 1.48 -26.71 -22.08
CA VAL A 59 2.27 -26.74 -23.33
C VAL A 59 3.00 -28.06 -23.51
N GLU A 60 3.60 -28.60 -22.44
CA GLU A 60 4.26 -29.91 -22.46
C GLU A 60 3.27 -31.05 -22.72
N GLU A 61 2.09 -31.01 -22.10
CA GLU A 61 1.02 -31.99 -22.31
C GLU A 61 0.54 -31.97 -23.76
N LEU A 62 0.31 -30.78 -24.34
CA LEU A 62 -0.06 -30.64 -25.75
C LEU A 62 1.01 -31.21 -26.68
N SER A 63 2.28 -30.93 -26.39
CA SER A 63 3.40 -31.43 -27.19
C SER A 63 3.46 -32.97 -27.15
N SER A 64 3.19 -33.55 -25.99
CA SER A 64 3.17 -35.01 -25.80
C SER A 64 1.96 -35.64 -26.49
N SER A 65 0.78 -35.03 -26.40
CA SER A 65 -0.46 -35.56 -27.00
C SER A 65 -0.48 -35.48 -28.53
N GLU A 66 0.36 -34.65 -29.16
CA GLU A 66 0.53 -34.66 -30.62
C GLU A 66 1.15 -35.98 -31.12
N GLU A 67 1.90 -36.70 -30.28
CA GLU A 67 2.48 -38.01 -30.62
C GLU A 67 1.42 -39.14 -30.66
N ASP A 68 0.27 -38.95 -30.01
CA ASP A 68 -0.83 -39.93 -29.95
C ASP A 68 -1.67 -40.02 -31.25
N GLY A 69 -1.40 -39.16 -32.23
CA GLY A 69 -2.08 -39.16 -33.52
C GLY A 69 -3.57 -38.80 -33.43
N SER A 70 -4.44 -39.54 -34.12
CA SER A 70 -5.86 -39.17 -34.23
C SER A 70 -6.66 -39.30 -32.94
N ILE A 71 -6.16 -40.07 -31.96
CA ILE A 71 -6.86 -40.36 -30.69
C ILE A 71 -7.00 -39.08 -29.85
N SER A 72 -6.00 -38.20 -29.89
CA SER A 72 -5.95 -36.94 -29.13
C SER A 72 -6.43 -35.72 -29.93
N SER A 73 -6.91 -35.90 -31.17
CA SER A 73 -7.26 -34.78 -32.09
C SER A 73 -8.17 -33.70 -31.46
N ASN A 74 -9.27 -34.13 -30.84
CA ASN A 74 -10.20 -33.22 -30.16
C ASN A 74 -9.59 -32.54 -28.92
N PHE A 75 -8.72 -33.24 -28.19
CA PHE A 75 -7.99 -32.66 -27.07
C PHE A 75 -7.02 -31.57 -27.56
N ASN A 76 -6.24 -31.87 -28.60
CA ASN A 76 -5.27 -30.94 -29.18
C ASN A 76 -5.95 -29.65 -29.68
N GLU A 77 -7.12 -29.76 -30.31
CA GLU A 77 -7.88 -28.59 -30.77
C GLU A 77 -8.32 -27.70 -29.60
N ILE A 78 -8.95 -28.28 -28.58
CA ILE A 78 -9.42 -27.56 -27.39
C ILE A 78 -8.26 -26.90 -26.64
N VAL A 79 -7.15 -27.63 -26.44
CA VAL A 79 -5.99 -27.11 -25.70
C VAL A 79 -5.27 -26.01 -26.47
N LYS A 80 -5.21 -26.08 -27.80
CA LYS A 80 -4.65 -24.99 -28.63
C LYS A 80 -5.46 -23.71 -28.51
N GLU A 81 -6.79 -23.81 -28.53
CA GLU A 81 -7.67 -22.64 -28.32
C GLU A 81 -7.50 -22.06 -26.91
N PHE A 82 -7.49 -22.93 -25.89
CA PHE A 82 -7.24 -22.51 -24.51
C PHE A 82 -5.89 -21.79 -24.35
N LEU A 83 -4.80 -22.38 -24.88
CA LEU A 83 -3.46 -21.81 -24.79
C LEU A 83 -3.38 -20.44 -25.47
N HIS A 84 -4.04 -20.25 -26.61
CA HIS A 84 -4.07 -18.97 -27.30
C HIS A 84 -4.59 -17.84 -26.39
N TYR A 85 -5.65 -18.10 -25.62
CA TYR A 85 -6.20 -17.15 -24.66
C TYR A 85 -5.31 -17.04 -23.40
N ALA A 86 -4.95 -18.17 -22.79
CA ALA A 86 -4.23 -18.21 -21.54
C ALA A 86 -2.85 -17.55 -21.62
N GLU A 87 -2.11 -17.75 -22.72
CA GLU A 87 -0.82 -17.10 -22.95
C GLU A 87 -0.93 -15.57 -22.99
N ALA A 88 -1.98 -15.03 -23.61
CA ALA A 88 -2.22 -13.60 -23.67
C ALA A 88 -2.48 -13.01 -22.27
N GLU A 89 -3.32 -13.68 -21.48
CA GLU A 89 -3.63 -13.28 -20.10
C GLU A 89 -2.40 -13.38 -19.18
N VAL A 90 -1.64 -14.48 -19.26
CA VAL A 90 -0.42 -14.67 -18.44
C VAL A 90 0.64 -13.62 -18.81
N ARG A 91 0.80 -13.28 -20.09
CA ARG A 91 1.70 -12.20 -20.51
C ARG A 91 1.26 -10.84 -19.97
N SER A 92 -0.04 -10.54 -20.00
CA SER A 92 -0.60 -9.32 -19.41
C SER A 92 -0.33 -9.24 -17.91
N LEU A 93 -0.62 -10.34 -17.19
CA LEU A 93 -0.39 -10.46 -15.75
C LEU A 93 1.10 -10.31 -15.40
N ALA A 94 2.00 -10.91 -16.17
CA ALA A 94 3.44 -10.79 -15.98
C ALA A 94 3.92 -9.33 -16.12
N SER A 95 3.36 -8.59 -17.09
CA SER A 95 3.65 -7.16 -17.25
C SER A 95 3.21 -6.36 -16.02
N PHE A 96 2.00 -6.61 -15.51
CA PHE A 96 1.49 -5.95 -14.31
C PHE A 96 2.32 -6.29 -13.07
N PHE A 97 2.68 -7.56 -12.89
CA PHE A 97 3.54 -8.00 -11.79
C PHE A 97 4.93 -7.34 -11.84
N SER A 98 5.51 -7.18 -13.03
CA SER A 98 6.78 -6.45 -13.21
C SER A 98 6.65 -4.96 -12.82
N GLU A 99 5.53 -4.32 -13.14
CA GLU A 99 5.25 -2.94 -12.72
C GLU A 99 5.12 -2.82 -11.20
N VAL A 100 4.39 -3.74 -10.55
CA VAL A 100 4.31 -3.82 -9.09
C VAL A 100 5.71 -3.94 -8.48
N GLY A 101 6.54 -4.83 -9.01
CA GLY A 101 7.94 -4.99 -8.59
C GLY A 101 8.71 -3.67 -8.66
N ARG A 102 8.66 -2.96 -9.80
CA ARG A 102 9.32 -1.64 -9.97
C ARG A 102 8.79 -0.57 -9.02
N ASN A 103 7.48 -0.56 -8.74
CA ASN A 103 6.87 0.40 -7.83
C ASN A 103 7.28 0.15 -6.37
N VAL A 104 7.31 -1.12 -5.94
CA VAL A 104 7.84 -1.51 -4.62
C VAL A 104 9.28 -1.03 -4.46
N ASP A 105 10.11 -1.34 -5.45
CA ASP A 105 11.52 -0.96 -5.51
C ASP A 105 11.71 0.57 -5.44
N SER A 106 10.87 1.31 -6.15
CA SER A 106 10.90 2.77 -6.18
C SER A 106 10.48 3.38 -4.84
N LEU A 107 9.46 2.80 -4.19
CA LEU A 107 9.01 3.23 -2.87
C LEU A 107 10.10 3.02 -1.81
N ILE A 108 10.77 1.86 -1.82
CA ILE A 108 11.87 1.59 -0.87
C ILE A 108 13.02 2.59 -1.08
N ARG A 109 13.40 2.86 -2.33
CA ARG A 109 14.43 3.87 -2.65
C ARG A 109 14.02 5.28 -2.25
N TYR A 110 12.74 5.63 -2.38
CA TYR A 110 12.22 6.94 -1.97
C TYR A 110 12.41 7.18 -0.47
N PHE A 111 12.28 6.14 0.35
CA PHE A 111 12.58 6.19 1.78
C PHE A 111 14.08 6.16 2.11
N GLY A 112 14.95 6.17 1.09
CA GLY A 112 16.41 6.16 1.25
C GLY A 112 16.98 4.77 1.57
N GLU A 113 16.19 3.72 1.40
CA GLU A 113 16.58 2.35 1.72
C GLU A 113 16.99 1.56 0.47
N ASP A 114 17.74 0.48 0.67
CA ASP A 114 18.19 -0.44 -0.39
C ASP A 114 17.14 -1.55 -0.63
N PRO A 115 16.49 -1.65 -1.81
CA PRO A 115 15.51 -2.68 -2.10
C PRO A 115 16.03 -4.12 -2.01
N ALA A 116 17.34 -4.32 -2.10
CA ALA A 116 17.94 -5.64 -1.88
C ALA A 116 18.01 -6.04 -0.39
N LYS A 117 17.80 -5.09 0.52
CA LYS A 117 17.94 -5.30 1.99
C LYS A 117 16.65 -5.01 2.76
N TYR A 118 15.80 -4.13 2.23
CA TYR A 118 14.56 -3.71 2.88
C TYR A 118 13.32 -4.28 2.18
N HIS A 119 12.29 -4.49 2.99
CA HIS A 119 11.05 -5.12 2.56
C HIS A 119 9.94 -4.07 2.46
N PHE A 120 9.09 -4.23 1.44
CA PHE A 120 7.92 -3.38 1.20
C PHE A 120 7.06 -3.20 2.45
N GLU A 121 6.75 -4.31 3.12
CA GLU A 121 5.87 -4.39 4.30
C GLU A 121 6.38 -3.49 5.42
N LYS A 122 7.71 -3.40 5.59
CA LYS A 122 8.31 -2.55 6.61
C LYS A 122 8.10 -1.07 6.29
N VAL A 123 8.30 -0.67 5.03
CA VAL A 123 8.11 0.72 4.59
C VAL A 123 6.66 1.17 4.80
N VAL A 124 5.69 0.38 4.31
CA VAL A 124 4.27 0.75 4.44
C VAL A 124 3.80 0.73 5.89
N SER A 125 4.28 -0.20 6.72
CA SER A 125 3.94 -0.23 8.15
C SER A 125 4.50 0.97 8.88
N THR A 126 5.76 1.33 8.64
CA THR A 126 6.38 2.52 9.24
C THR A 126 5.66 3.80 8.84
N LEU A 127 5.25 3.93 7.57
CA LEU A 127 4.44 5.07 7.12
C LEU A 127 3.07 5.08 7.79
N LEU A 128 2.40 3.94 7.92
CA LEU A 128 1.10 3.85 8.60
C LEU A 128 1.20 4.24 10.07
N ASP A 129 2.23 3.78 10.77
CA ASP A 129 2.48 4.15 12.16
C ASP A 129 2.71 5.66 12.29
N PHE A 130 3.48 6.27 11.39
CA PHE A 130 3.65 7.72 11.34
C PHE A 130 2.33 8.45 11.15
N VAL A 131 1.50 8.04 10.18
CA VAL A 131 0.19 8.65 9.91
C VAL A 131 -0.71 8.57 11.15
N ARG A 132 -0.75 7.41 11.82
CA ARG A 132 -1.54 7.22 13.05
C ARG A 132 -1.06 8.12 14.19
N LEU A 133 0.26 8.20 14.39
CA LEU A 133 0.86 9.08 15.40
C LEU A 133 0.59 10.56 15.10
N PHE A 134 0.70 10.95 13.84
CA PHE A 134 0.43 12.31 13.40
C PHE A 134 -1.04 12.69 13.66
N ASN A 135 -1.98 11.89 13.17
CA ASN A 135 -3.41 12.16 13.33
C ASN A 135 -3.82 12.19 14.81
N GLY A 136 -3.27 11.29 15.61
CA GLY A 136 -3.48 11.29 17.07
C GLY A 136 -2.99 12.59 17.71
N ALA A 137 -1.74 13.00 17.44
CA ALA A 137 -1.16 14.22 17.99
C ALA A 137 -1.89 15.49 17.51
N HIS A 138 -2.32 15.53 16.25
CA HIS A 138 -3.09 16.64 15.70
C HIS A 138 -4.46 16.77 16.38
N GLU A 139 -5.16 15.65 16.58
CA GLU A 139 -6.45 15.62 17.27
C GLU A 139 -6.33 16.00 18.75
N GLU A 140 -5.27 15.56 19.43
CA GLU A 140 -4.99 15.96 20.80
C GLU A 140 -4.73 17.46 20.93
N ASN A 141 -3.94 18.04 20.01
CA ASN A 141 -3.71 19.48 19.96
C ASN A 141 -5.03 20.24 19.80
N ARG A 142 -5.88 19.81 18.86
CA ARG A 142 -7.19 20.44 18.61
C ARG A 142 -8.06 20.45 19.87
N LYS A 143 -8.18 19.30 20.54
CA LYS A 143 -8.92 19.18 21.81
C LYS A 143 -8.36 20.09 22.91
N GLN A 144 -7.04 20.22 23.01
CA GLN A 144 -6.41 21.09 24.00
C GLN A 144 -6.74 22.57 23.73
N VAL A 145 -6.66 23.01 22.48
CA VAL A 145 -7.03 24.38 22.09
C VAL A 145 -8.51 24.66 22.39
N GLU A 146 -9.40 23.76 22.01
CA GLU A 146 -10.85 23.89 22.29
C GLU A 146 -11.14 24.00 23.80
N ALA A 147 -10.48 23.18 24.62
CA ALA A 147 -10.63 23.19 26.07
C ALA A 147 -10.14 24.51 26.70
N GLU A 148 -9.02 25.06 26.22
CA GLU A 148 -8.48 26.33 26.69
C GLU A 148 -9.38 27.52 26.31
N VAL A 149 -9.90 27.55 25.08
CA VAL A 149 -10.87 28.56 24.63
C VAL A 149 -12.12 28.54 25.51
N LYS A 150 -12.65 27.34 25.79
CA LYS A 150 -13.84 27.18 26.65
C LYS A 150 -13.59 27.67 28.08
N LYS A 151 -12.45 27.28 28.68
CA LYS A 151 -12.05 27.71 30.02
C LYS A 151 -11.86 29.23 30.11
N ASN A 152 -11.31 29.85 29.08
CA ASN A 152 -11.13 31.31 29.05
C ASN A 152 -12.47 32.03 28.92
N ALA A 153 -13.38 31.54 28.08
CA ALA A 153 -14.73 32.11 27.97
C ALA A 153 -15.52 32.04 29.29
N GLU A 154 -15.39 30.95 30.06
CA GLU A 154 -16.03 30.81 31.39
C GLU A 154 -15.44 31.77 32.44
N LYS A 155 -14.12 31.99 32.40
CA LYS A 155 -13.43 32.96 33.27
C LYS A 155 -13.82 34.41 32.96
N GLU A 156 -14.08 34.74 31.70
CA GLU A 156 -14.55 36.10 31.35
C GLU A 156 -15.97 36.32 31.85
N LYS A 157 -16.88 35.35 31.66
CA LYS A 157 -18.27 35.43 32.17
C LYS A 157 -18.39 35.58 33.69
N THR A 158 -17.40 35.12 34.44
CA THR A 158 -17.35 35.24 35.91
C THR A 158 -16.69 36.53 36.38
N LYS A 159 -15.96 37.25 35.51
CA LYS A 159 -15.38 38.58 35.82
C LYS A 159 -16.31 39.74 35.49
N THR A 160 -17.26 39.54 34.58
CA THR A 160 -18.26 40.56 34.18
C THR A 160 -19.56 40.50 34.98
N LYS A 161 -19.62 39.65 36.02
CA LYS A 161 -20.71 39.52 36.98
C LYS A 161 -20.25 40.01 38.34
#